data_AF-A0A7X3UK75-F1
#
_entry.id   AF-A0A7X3UK75-F1
#
_cell.length_a   1.000
_cell.length_b   1.000
_cell.length_c   1.000
_cell.angle_alpha   90.00
_cell.angle_beta   90.00
_cell.angle_gamma   90.00
#
_symmetry.space_group_name_H-M   'P 1'
#
loop_
_entity.id
_entity.type
_entity.pdbx_description
1 polymer ?
#
loop_
_entity_poly.entity_id
_entity_poly.type
_entity_poly.pdbx_seq_one_letter_code
_entity_poly.pdbx_strand_id
1 'polypeptide(L)'
;MGRLIFGEAMNQGQEEHLHRALIVRRTLLCLWFFIGFVTVDAQERPRVVRTSPENGAMSVDPATNELRVTFDQPMATGVSFVGGGPTAPEVVGRPQWISNTTIVLPIRLKPNHAYWLSINSDRHQNFRGINGLPAVPYPISFRTAPSGIVDSLSQELNRESLTQLRSAIEDRYSHRDLRSVDWDARFDEFESRLIDAKTRAQFATLAGQLLEIARDIHIWLKVGDETFASFRRSISPNVDLDLIKKTVSGFRSVNDVVATGRFQDGPVYLLIGTWRRERAEDIEAAGAYIDGLAPDDTLILDVRFNSGGAEQLAREIAGRFVEHPVVYAQHRFRDPSMPSGFSEIMTRTLNPTPSVPGFRGRTVVLMGPVNVSSCEAFLLMMKQVSQCTLVGEKSYGSSGNPQPVSLSNGVTVFLPSWVAFTSDGDPFEGKGLSPDIHVAFPDEAVDEDPLINAALDFLLARPDFSGDGRVDFTDFLLFVQQFGLSQDDKGYDARYDLDGDGTIGFGDFLIFANAFGK
;
A
#
# COMPACT_ATOMS: atom_id res chain seq x y z
N MET A 1 -72.08 11.92 -37.65
CA MET A 1 -72.43 10.50 -37.48
C MET A 1 -72.07 10.13 -36.03
N GLY A 2 -73.06 9.73 -35.21
CA GLY A 2 -72.98 9.30 -33.78
C GLY A 2 -72.75 10.43 -32.74
N ARG A 3 -73.73 10.96 -31.99
CA ARG A 3 -74.50 10.46 -30.79
C ARG A 3 -73.60 10.06 -29.60
N LEU A 4 -73.93 10.23 -28.31
CA LEU A 4 -74.71 11.13 -27.42
C LEU A 4 -74.70 10.43 -26.03
N ILE A 5 -74.43 11.19 -24.94
CA ILE A 5 -74.86 11.12 -23.51
C ILE A 5 -74.31 10.15 -22.41
N PHE A 6 -74.23 10.76 -21.21
CA PHE A 6 -74.32 10.33 -19.78
C PHE A 6 -73.06 9.73 -19.13
N GLY A 7 -72.69 9.93 -17.85
CA GLY A 7 -73.23 10.58 -16.63
C GLY A 7 -72.15 10.48 -15.51
N GLU A 8 -72.13 11.35 -14.48
CA GLU A 8 -72.37 11.06 -13.03
C GLU A 8 -71.69 9.78 -12.45
N ALA A 9 -71.11 9.69 -11.25
CA ALA A 9 -71.36 10.35 -9.96
C ALA A 9 -70.20 10.15 -8.94
N MET A 10 -70.36 10.82 -7.80
CA MET A 10 -69.64 10.72 -6.51
C MET A 10 -69.50 9.29 -5.95
N ASN A 11 -68.51 9.06 -5.07
CA ASN A 11 -68.82 8.61 -3.72
C ASN A 11 -67.70 8.88 -2.68
N GLN A 12 -68.14 9.32 -1.50
CA GLN A 12 -67.38 9.26 -0.25
C GLN A 12 -67.34 7.81 0.25
N GLY A 13 -66.23 7.40 0.88
CA GLY A 13 -66.17 6.12 1.57
C GLY A 13 -64.77 5.81 2.08
N GLN A 14 -64.57 6.07 3.36
CA GLN A 14 -63.72 5.34 4.32
C GLN A 14 -62.55 4.49 3.79
N GLU A 15 -61.36 4.88 4.27
CA GLU A 15 -60.44 4.08 5.09
C GLU A 15 -59.03 3.89 4.53
N GLU A 16 -58.11 4.36 5.38
CA GLU A 16 -56.77 3.85 5.65
C GLU A 16 -55.62 3.96 4.64
N HIS A 17 -54.52 4.39 5.25
CA HIS A 17 -53.13 4.06 4.98
C HIS A 17 -52.24 4.99 4.12
N LEU A 18 -51.20 5.45 4.83
CA LEU A 18 -49.83 5.70 4.42
C LEU A 18 -49.48 6.98 3.65
N HIS A 19 -48.85 7.87 4.44
CA HIS A 19 -47.49 8.39 4.22
C HIS A 19 -47.13 9.22 2.99
N ARG A 20 -46.66 10.44 3.33
CA ARG A 20 -45.49 11.17 2.79
C ARG A 20 -45.71 11.84 1.44
N ALA A 21 -45.67 13.17 1.40
CA ALA A 21 -44.50 13.99 0.99
C ALA A 21 -44.95 14.79 -0.26
N LEU A 22 -44.58 16.03 -0.57
CA LEU A 22 -43.44 16.87 -0.24
C LEU A 22 -43.78 18.30 -0.79
N ILE A 23 -43.40 19.39 -0.10
CA ILE A 23 -42.79 20.65 -0.65
C ILE A 23 -43.69 21.62 -1.50
N VAL A 24 -43.72 22.97 -1.40
CA VAL A 24 -42.97 24.03 -0.66
C VAL A 24 -43.57 25.42 -0.94
N ARG A 25 -43.25 26.39 -0.05
CA ARG A 25 -43.28 27.90 -0.14
C ARG A 25 -44.43 28.54 0.65
N ARG A 26 -44.24 29.58 1.48
CA ARG A 26 -43.07 30.41 1.84
C ARG A 26 -43.47 31.27 3.06
N THR A 27 -42.50 31.52 3.93
CA THR A 27 -42.36 32.70 4.82
C THR A 27 -43.23 32.79 6.08
N LEU A 28 -42.63 32.53 7.25
CA LEU A 28 -42.76 33.40 8.43
C LEU A 28 -41.55 33.19 9.35
N LEU A 29 -40.90 34.32 9.65
CA LEU A 29 -39.63 34.45 10.34
C LEU A 29 -39.88 34.73 11.84
N CYS A 30 -39.17 33.97 12.67
CA CYS A 30 -38.64 34.31 14.00
C CYS A 30 -39.60 34.79 15.11
N LEU A 31 -39.85 33.91 16.09
CA LEU A 31 -39.77 34.28 17.50
C LEU A 31 -38.95 33.23 18.27
N TRP A 32 -38.12 33.74 19.16
CA TRP A 32 -37.00 33.09 19.84
C TRP A 32 -37.36 31.92 20.76
N PHE A 33 -36.57 30.85 20.69
CA PHE A 33 -36.25 29.99 21.84
C PHE A 33 -34.73 29.75 21.85
N PHE A 34 -34.04 30.44 22.78
CA PHE A 34 -32.65 30.17 23.12
C PHE A 34 -32.64 28.97 24.07
N ILE A 35 -32.50 27.76 23.52
CA ILE A 35 -31.93 26.64 24.27
C ILE A 35 -30.47 26.61 23.88
N GLY A 36 -29.61 27.03 24.81
CA GLY A 36 -28.17 26.95 24.64
C GLY A 36 -27.75 25.50 24.46
N PHE A 37 -27.54 25.09 23.22
CA PHE A 37 -26.58 24.03 22.93
C PHE A 37 -25.22 24.56 23.34
N VAL A 38 -24.70 24.05 24.44
CA VAL A 38 -23.25 24.07 24.66
C VAL A 38 -22.68 23.25 23.51
N THR A 39 -22.10 23.93 22.52
CA THR A 39 -21.21 23.29 21.58
C THR A 39 -20.09 22.68 22.40
N VAL A 40 -20.07 21.35 22.52
CA VAL A 40 -18.87 20.64 22.96
C VAL A 40 -17.83 20.99 21.91
N ASP A 41 -16.90 21.85 22.31
CA ASP A 41 -15.77 22.25 21.48
C ASP A 41 -15.05 20.98 21.06
N ALA A 42 -15.02 20.69 19.76
CA ALA A 42 -14.35 19.50 19.25
C ALA A 42 -12.86 19.70 19.49
N GLN A 43 -12.35 19.12 20.57
CA GLN A 43 -11.00 19.40 21.03
C GLN A 43 -9.97 18.99 19.97
N GLU A 44 -9.16 19.94 19.50
CA GLU A 44 -8.26 19.70 18.38
C GLU A 44 -7.05 18.84 18.77
N ARG A 45 -6.62 17.97 17.85
CA ARG A 45 -5.38 17.19 18.00
C ARG A 45 -4.17 18.13 17.93
N PRO A 46 -3.15 17.97 18.81
CA PRO A 46 -1.95 18.79 18.73
C PRO A 46 -1.25 18.66 17.37
N ARG A 47 -0.64 19.75 16.90
CA ARG A 47 0.14 19.78 15.66
C ARG A 47 1.51 20.36 15.92
N VAL A 48 2.51 19.86 15.19
CA VAL A 48 3.83 20.48 15.15
C VAL A 48 3.74 21.77 14.35
N VAL A 49 4.12 22.89 14.96
CA VAL A 49 4.15 24.21 14.31
C VAL A 49 5.55 24.63 13.89
N ARG A 50 6.59 24.04 14.50
CA ARG A 50 7.99 24.37 14.16
C ARG A 50 8.95 23.26 14.55
N THR A 51 9.97 23.04 13.73
CA THR A 51 11.14 22.23 14.07
C THR A 51 12.45 23.01 13.90
N SER A 52 13.49 22.62 14.62
CA SER A 52 14.86 23.06 14.38
C SER A 52 15.80 21.85 14.57
N PRO A 53 16.50 21.36 13.53
CA PRO A 53 16.45 21.81 12.15
C PRO A 53 15.04 21.88 11.55
N GLU A 54 14.82 22.85 10.67
CA GLU A 54 13.55 23.01 9.98
C GLU A 54 13.29 21.78 9.10
N ASN A 55 12.03 21.32 9.07
CA ASN A 55 11.64 20.21 8.22
C ASN A 55 11.88 20.58 6.74
N GLY A 56 12.61 19.75 6.02
CA GLY A 56 13.07 19.98 4.66
C GLY A 56 14.37 20.78 4.54
N ALA A 57 15.03 21.14 5.65
CA ALA A 57 16.29 21.89 5.61
C ALA A 57 17.42 21.10 4.92
N MET A 58 18.21 21.79 4.09
CA MET A 58 19.14 21.15 3.14
C MET A 58 20.63 21.41 3.37
N SER A 59 20.95 22.25 4.32
CA SER A 59 22.33 22.57 4.71
C SER A 59 22.38 22.82 6.21
N VAL A 60 21.85 21.85 6.96
CA VAL A 60 21.95 21.85 8.42
C VAL A 60 23.42 21.73 8.80
N ASP A 61 23.89 22.58 9.70
CA ASP A 61 25.24 22.45 10.23
C ASP A 61 25.40 21.04 10.87
N PRO A 62 26.35 20.20 10.44
CA PRO A 62 26.62 18.91 11.08
C PRO A 62 26.95 19.02 12.58
N ALA A 63 27.37 20.20 13.05
CA ALA A 63 27.58 20.48 14.47
C ALA A 63 26.28 20.67 15.26
N THR A 64 25.12 20.74 14.59
CA THR A 64 23.81 20.77 15.26
C THR A 64 23.64 19.52 16.12
N ASN A 65 23.41 19.73 17.41
CA ASN A 65 23.43 18.69 18.42
C ASN A 65 22.06 18.46 19.09
N GLU A 66 21.02 19.14 18.61
CA GLU A 66 19.66 18.99 19.11
C GLU A 66 18.63 19.11 17.98
N LEU A 67 17.56 18.31 18.09
CA LEU A 67 16.31 18.53 17.36
C LEU A 67 15.29 19.11 18.33
N ARG A 68 14.75 20.27 17.98
CA ARG A 68 13.69 20.95 18.73
C ARG A 68 12.38 20.85 17.99
N VAL A 69 11.31 20.52 18.70
CA VAL A 69 9.96 20.40 18.15
C VAL A 69 9.00 21.21 19.00
N THR A 70 8.25 22.11 18.36
CA THR A 70 7.27 22.97 19.01
C THR A 70 5.87 22.62 18.53
N PHE A 71 4.95 22.43 19.47
CA PHE A 71 3.54 22.15 19.24
C PHE A 71 2.70 23.43 19.38
N ASP A 72 1.52 23.44 18.75
CA ASP A 72 0.52 24.51 18.84
C ASP A 72 -0.15 24.63 20.22
N GLN A 73 -0.06 23.58 21.04
CA GLN A 73 -0.73 23.53 22.35
C GLN A 73 0.08 22.76 23.41
N PRO A 74 -0.25 22.93 24.72
CA PRO A 74 0.42 22.22 25.79
C PRO A 74 0.29 20.69 25.69
N MET A 75 1.40 20.01 25.96
CA MET A 75 1.55 18.57 25.78
C MET A 75 1.70 17.83 27.12
N ALA A 76 1.24 16.58 27.14
CA ALA A 76 1.61 15.61 28.16
C ALA A 76 3.08 15.18 28.00
N THR A 77 3.66 14.53 29.01
CA THR A 77 5.09 14.22 29.05
C THR A 77 5.52 13.05 28.16
N GLY A 78 4.57 12.28 27.61
CA GLY A 78 4.83 11.14 26.73
C GLY A 78 5.52 11.53 25.42
N VAL A 79 6.30 10.61 24.86
CA VAL A 79 7.08 10.83 23.62
C VAL A 79 7.06 9.60 22.71
N SER A 80 6.92 9.83 21.40
CA SER A 80 7.07 8.84 20.34
C SER A 80 7.84 9.45 19.18
N PHE A 81 9.17 9.49 19.30
CA PHE A 81 10.03 9.73 18.14
C PHE A 81 10.16 8.42 17.37
N VAL A 82 9.59 8.38 16.17
CA VAL A 82 9.54 7.18 15.33
C VAL A 82 10.58 7.30 14.23
N GLY A 83 11.46 6.32 14.11
CA GLY A 83 12.55 6.33 13.17
C GLY A 83 13.45 5.12 13.37
N GLY A 84 14.34 4.88 12.41
CA GLY A 84 15.32 3.80 12.52
C GLY A 84 16.24 3.72 11.31
N GLY A 85 17.23 2.84 11.40
CA GLY A 85 18.18 2.59 10.33
C GLY A 85 19.16 3.75 10.06
N PRO A 86 19.85 3.73 8.92
CA PRO A 86 20.98 4.64 8.65
C PRO A 86 20.55 6.11 8.50
N THR A 87 19.26 6.39 8.29
CA THR A 87 18.72 7.75 8.12
C THR A 87 18.16 8.34 9.41
N ALA A 88 18.08 7.61 10.51
CA ALA A 88 17.69 8.22 11.79
C ALA A 88 18.88 8.99 12.40
N PRO A 89 18.65 10.18 12.99
CA PRO A 89 19.69 10.83 13.80
C PRO A 89 20.16 9.93 14.94
N GLU A 90 21.45 9.94 15.24
CA GLU A 90 21.95 9.25 16.42
C GLU A 90 21.45 9.99 17.65
N VAL A 91 20.58 9.37 18.45
CA VAL A 91 20.07 9.95 19.71
C VAL A 91 21.09 9.72 20.80
N VAL A 92 21.66 10.81 21.33
CA VAL A 92 22.77 10.77 22.30
C VAL A 92 22.34 11.13 23.73
N GLY A 93 21.05 11.39 23.95
CA GLY A 93 20.50 11.76 25.25
C GLY A 93 19.00 11.53 25.32
N ARG A 94 18.44 11.70 26.51
CA ARG A 94 16.98 11.59 26.71
C ARG A 94 16.28 12.84 26.19
N PRO A 95 15.08 12.71 25.59
CA PRO A 95 14.26 13.86 25.27
C PRO A 95 13.92 14.69 26.51
N GLN A 96 13.90 16.02 26.37
CA GLN A 96 13.60 16.94 27.46
C GLN A 96 12.56 17.97 27.02
N TRP A 97 11.46 18.06 27.77
CA TRP A 97 10.51 19.16 27.65
C TRP A 97 11.12 20.41 28.28
N ILE A 98 11.39 21.41 27.46
CA ILE A 98 11.97 22.70 27.89
C ILE A 98 10.88 23.77 28.10
N SER A 99 9.66 23.47 27.68
CA SER A 99 8.42 24.19 27.96
C SER A 99 7.25 23.19 27.85
N ASN A 100 6.04 23.62 28.16
CA ASN A 100 4.84 22.79 27.97
C ASN A 100 4.48 22.56 26.49
N THR A 101 5.09 23.28 25.55
CA THR A 101 4.84 23.17 24.10
C THR A 101 6.08 22.74 23.31
N THR A 102 7.26 22.66 23.93
CA THR A 102 8.51 22.43 23.19
C THR A 102 9.35 21.34 23.84
N ILE A 103 9.72 20.35 23.02
CA ILE A 103 10.63 19.27 23.38
C ILE A 103 11.93 19.38 22.60
N VAL A 104 13.03 18.99 23.24
CA VAL A 104 14.37 18.89 22.66
C VAL A 104 14.83 17.43 22.73
N LEU A 105 15.33 16.93 21.60
CA LEU A 105 15.96 15.63 21.45
C LEU A 105 17.46 15.83 21.18
N PRO A 106 18.36 15.46 22.10
CA PRO A 106 19.81 15.51 21.85
C PRO A 106 20.21 14.50 20.77
N ILE A 107 20.90 14.99 19.73
CA ILE A 107 21.29 14.19 18.57
C ILE A 107 22.74 14.43 18.17
N ARG A 108 23.31 13.50 17.41
CA ARG A 108 24.56 13.68 16.67
C ARG A 108 24.33 13.48 15.19
N LEU A 109 24.86 14.40 14.40
CA LEU A 109 24.74 14.40 12.95
C LEU A 109 26.09 14.14 12.27
N LYS A 110 26.05 13.42 11.17
CA LYS A 110 27.15 13.22 10.24
C LYS A 110 27.06 14.30 9.17
N PRO A 111 28.19 14.78 8.62
CA PRO A 111 28.17 15.67 7.46
C PRO A 111 27.64 14.96 6.21
N ASN A 112 27.09 15.74 5.28
CA ASN A 112 26.51 15.26 4.02
C ASN A 112 25.53 14.08 4.19
N HIS A 113 24.68 14.11 5.22
CA HIS A 113 23.84 12.97 5.56
C HIS A 113 22.38 13.38 5.60
N ALA A 114 21.53 12.60 4.92
CA ALA A 114 20.09 12.78 4.96
C ALA A 114 19.51 12.10 6.20
N TYR A 115 18.75 12.87 6.96
CA TYR A 115 18.10 12.46 8.19
C TYR A 115 16.58 12.44 8.03
N TRP A 116 15.95 11.47 8.65
CA TRP A 116 14.51 11.33 8.77
C TRP A 116 14.12 10.75 10.12
N LEU A 117 13.04 11.28 10.70
CA LEU A 117 12.29 10.72 11.82
C LEU A 117 10.85 11.25 11.76
N SER A 118 9.98 10.82 12.66
CA SER A 118 8.62 11.33 12.76
C SER A 118 8.21 11.58 14.21
N ILE A 119 7.35 12.55 14.42
CA ILE A 119 6.57 12.74 15.65
C ILE A 119 5.32 11.87 15.53
N ASN A 120 5.18 10.88 16.39
CA ASN A 120 4.18 9.83 16.28
C ASN A 120 4.24 9.04 14.95
N SER A 121 3.49 7.95 14.90
CA SER A 121 3.06 7.23 13.69
C SER A 121 1.66 6.67 13.95
N ASP A 122 1.10 5.94 12.97
CA ASP A 122 -0.21 5.30 13.16
C ASP A 122 -0.21 4.34 14.35
N ARG A 123 0.92 3.64 14.57
CA ARG A 123 1.11 2.69 15.69
C ARG A 123 1.65 3.31 16.98
N HIS A 124 2.47 4.36 16.90
CA HIS A 124 3.13 4.96 18.08
C HIS A 124 2.63 6.38 18.31
N GLN A 125 1.78 6.58 19.32
CA GLN A 125 1.01 7.81 19.50
C GLN A 125 1.22 8.48 20.88
N ASN A 126 2.44 8.47 21.43
CA ASN A 126 2.68 8.94 22.81
C ASN A 126 2.96 10.44 22.93
N PHE A 127 3.20 11.18 21.84
CA PHE A 127 3.04 12.63 21.88
C PHE A 127 1.55 12.95 21.93
N ARG A 128 1.05 13.36 23.10
CA ARG A 128 -0.37 13.64 23.36
C ARG A 128 -0.53 15.03 23.97
N GLY A 129 -1.65 15.69 23.64
CA GLY A 129 -2.05 16.91 24.34
C GLY A 129 -2.41 16.63 25.80
N ILE A 130 -2.59 17.68 26.59
CA ILE A 130 -3.14 17.56 27.96
C ILE A 130 -4.55 16.93 27.99
N ASN A 131 -5.25 16.96 26.85
CA ASN A 131 -6.55 16.32 26.63
C ASN A 131 -6.46 14.81 26.34
N GLY A 132 -5.26 14.23 26.27
CA GLY A 132 -5.05 12.82 25.96
C GLY A 132 -5.12 12.48 24.46
N LEU A 133 -5.49 13.42 23.59
CA LEU A 133 -5.52 13.18 22.14
C LEU A 133 -4.09 13.16 21.58
N PRO A 134 -3.78 12.22 20.66
CA PRO A 134 -2.45 12.14 20.06
C PRO A 134 -2.22 13.29 19.08
N ALA A 135 -0.99 13.80 19.07
CA ALA A 135 -0.54 14.74 18.06
C ALA A 135 -0.62 14.09 16.67
N VAL A 136 -1.00 14.89 15.68
CA VAL A 136 -1.01 14.44 14.27
C VAL A 136 0.40 13.98 13.88
N PRO A 137 0.57 12.80 13.27
CA PRO A 137 1.86 12.33 12.82
C PRO A 137 2.58 13.37 11.96
N TYR A 138 3.83 13.67 12.28
CA TYR A 138 4.60 14.72 11.62
C TYR A 138 6.00 14.20 11.24
N PRO A 139 6.20 13.75 9.99
CA PRO A 139 7.53 13.36 9.50
C PRO A 139 8.44 14.58 9.38
N ILE A 140 9.64 14.46 9.92
CA ILE A 140 10.72 15.44 9.87
C ILE A 140 11.85 14.85 9.05
N SER A 141 12.26 15.57 8.00
CA SER A 141 13.44 15.26 7.22
C SER A 141 14.35 16.47 7.12
N PHE A 142 15.66 16.27 7.07
CA PHE A 142 16.63 17.32 6.77
C PHE A 142 17.94 16.69 6.29
N ARG A 143 18.84 17.48 5.69
CA ARG A 143 20.17 17.05 5.30
C ARG A 143 21.22 17.99 5.87
N THR A 144 22.29 17.42 6.36
CA THR A 144 23.45 18.19 6.81
C THR A 144 24.33 18.63 5.66
N ALA A 145 24.99 19.78 5.83
CA ALA A 145 25.99 20.25 4.91
C ALA A 145 27.18 19.27 4.82
N PRO A 146 27.82 19.16 3.65
CA PRO A 146 29.07 18.41 3.51
C PRO A 146 30.22 19.04 4.29
N SER A 147 31.18 18.23 4.73
CA SER A 147 32.44 18.72 5.29
C SER A 147 33.45 19.01 4.18
N GLY A 148 34.06 20.20 4.19
CA GLY A 148 35.14 20.59 3.27
C GLY A 148 34.70 21.46 2.08
N ILE A 149 35.63 21.76 1.17
CA ILE A 149 35.35 22.47 -0.08
C ILE A 149 34.63 21.49 -1.02
N VAL A 150 33.38 21.78 -1.34
CA VAL A 150 32.64 21.07 -2.38
C VAL A 150 32.72 21.89 -3.66
N ASP A 151 33.04 21.23 -4.78
CA ASP A 151 32.96 21.87 -6.09
C ASP A 151 31.56 22.46 -6.27
N SER A 152 31.49 23.79 -6.25
CA SER A 152 30.24 24.51 -6.38
C SER A 152 29.69 24.31 -7.79
N LEU A 153 28.43 23.87 -7.90
CA LEU A 153 27.75 23.82 -9.19
C LEU A 153 27.60 25.24 -9.75
N SER A 154 27.89 25.41 -11.03
CA SER A 154 27.62 26.68 -11.72
C SER A 154 26.11 26.81 -11.97
N GLN A 155 25.59 28.03 -11.88
CA GLN A 155 24.19 28.32 -12.21
C GLN A 155 23.85 27.94 -13.66
N GLU A 156 24.81 28.07 -14.57
CA GLU A 156 24.64 27.67 -15.97
C GLU A 156 24.36 26.18 -16.11
N LEU A 157 25.15 25.33 -15.45
CA LEU A 157 24.97 23.88 -15.47
C LEU A 157 23.64 23.47 -14.79
N ASN A 158 23.22 24.19 -13.74
CA ASN A 158 21.93 23.98 -13.11
C ASN A 158 20.76 24.37 -14.02
N ARG A 159 20.85 25.47 -14.78
CA ARG A 159 19.82 25.86 -15.77
C ARG A 159 19.67 24.79 -16.85
N GLU A 160 20.78 24.30 -17.39
CA GLU A 160 20.75 23.20 -18.37
C GLU A 160 20.10 21.94 -17.80
N SER A 161 20.51 21.56 -16.58
CA SER A 161 19.97 20.39 -15.88
C SER A 161 18.49 20.53 -15.54
N LEU A 162 18.02 21.75 -15.24
CA LEU A 162 16.61 22.05 -15.01
C LEU A 162 15.80 21.87 -16.29
N THR A 163 16.29 22.37 -17.42
CA THR A 163 15.66 22.16 -18.74
C THR A 163 15.58 20.67 -19.09
N GLN A 164 16.66 19.93 -18.84
CA GLN A 164 16.70 18.47 -19.04
C GLN A 164 15.73 17.74 -18.11
N LEU A 165 15.63 18.14 -16.83
CA LEU A 165 14.67 17.56 -15.90
C LEU A 165 13.23 17.81 -16.36
N ARG A 166 12.92 19.04 -16.82
CA ARG A 166 11.59 19.36 -17.35
C ARG A 166 11.25 18.49 -18.58
N SER A 167 12.16 18.38 -19.54
CA SER A 167 11.99 17.47 -20.70
C SER A 167 11.91 16.00 -20.28
N ALA A 168 12.65 15.56 -19.26
CA ALA A 168 12.57 14.18 -18.77
C ALA A 168 11.18 13.86 -18.19
N ILE A 169 10.60 14.78 -17.40
CA ILE A 169 9.23 14.62 -16.91
C ILE A 169 8.23 14.62 -18.06
N GLU A 170 8.42 15.51 -19.04
CA GLU A 170 7.55 15.57 -20.20
C GLU A 170 7.64 14.29 -21.04
N ASP A 171 8.83 13.82 -21.38
CA ASP A 171 9.04 12.82 -22.43
C ASP A 171 9.21 11.39 -21.91
N ARG A 172 9.58 11.22 -20.64
CA ARG A 172 9.99 9.91 -20.08
C ARG A 172 9.12 9.44 -18.94
N TYR A 173 8.51 10.34 -18.16
CA TYR A 173 7.70 9.91 -17.02
C TYR A 173 6.34 9.38 -17.48
N SER A 174 6.12 8.07 -17.34
CA SER A 174 4.91 7.39 -17.80
C SER A 174 3.63 7.77 -17.04
N HIS A 175 3.77 8.32 -15.83
CA HIS A 175 2.65 8.68 -14.96
C HIS A 175 2.52 10.19 -14.73
N ARG A 176 3.12 11.03 -15.58
CA ARG A 176 3.07 12.51 -15.46
C ARG A 176 1.64 13.05 -15.35
N ASP A 177 0.71 12.43 -16.08
CA ASP A 177 -0.69 12.84 -16.17
C ASP A 177 -1.61 12.17 -15.14
N LEU A 178 -1.11 11.13 -14.43
CA LEU A 178 -1.93 10.29 -13.55
C LEU A 178 -2.64 11.08 -12.43
N ARG A 179 -2.01 12.17 -11.97
CA ARG A 179 -2.48 12.98 -10.83
C ARG A 179 -2.84 14.41 -11.21
N SER A 180 -2.97 14.71 -12.51
CA SER A 180 -3.34 16.05 -13.01
C SER A 180 -2.49 17.18 -12.40
N VAL A 181 -1.18 16.94 -12.28
CA VAL A 181 -0.23 17.91 -11.72
C VAL A 181 0.01 19.03 -12.74
N ASP A 182 -0.07 20.28 -12.29
CA ASP A 182 0.43 21.42 -13.05
C ASP A 182 1.97 21.47 -12.94
N TRP A 183 2.61 20.75 -13.85
CA TRP A 183 4.06 20.63 -13.86
C TRP A 183 4.74 21.97 -14.12
N ASP A 184 4.18 22.82 -14.97
CA ASP A 184 4.80 24.10 -15.29
C ASP A 184 4.84 25.01 -14.06
N ALA A 185 3.70 25.17 -13.38
CA ALA A 185 3.66 25.93 -12.13
C ALA A 185 4.60 25.33 -11.06
N ARG A 186 4.69 24.00 -11.00
CA ARG A 186 5.56 23.31 -10.03
C ARG A 186 7.05 23.53 -10.31
N PHE A 187 7.46 23.54 -11.57
CA PHE A 187 8.84 23.86 -11.94
C PHE A 187 9.16 25.33 -11.66
N ASP A 188 8.24 26.24 -11.96
CA ASP A 188 8.42 27.68 -11.75
C ASP A 188 8.59 28.02 -10.26
N GLU A 189 7.88 27.32 -9.36
CA GLU A 189 8.04 27.44 -7.90
C GLU A 189 9.46 27.09 -7.43
N PHE A 190 10.14 26.15 -8.09
CA PHE A 190 11.43 25.62 -7.68
C PHE A 190 12.62 26.18 -8.46
N GLU A 191 12.39 26.86 -9.58
CA GLU A 191 13.40 27.26 -10.54
C GLU A 191 14.57 28.01 -9.90
N SER A 192 14.28 29.10 -9.16
CA SER A 192 15.32 29.92 -8.53
C SER A 192 16.19 29.12 -7.56
N ARG A 193 15.55 28.31 -6.70
CA ARG A 193 16.23 27.45 -5.71
C ARG A 193 17.10 26.38 -6.37
N LEU A 194 16.63 25.79 -7.48
CA LEU A 194 17.37 24.79 -8.24
C LEU A 194 18.56 25.41 -8.98
N ILE A 195 18.40 26.57 -9.59
CA ILE A 195 19.48 27.31 -10.25
C ILE A 195 20.56 27.71 -9.22
N ASP A 196 20.15 28.16 -8.04
CA ASP A 196 21.04 28.62 -6.98
C ASP A 196 21.67 27.50 -6.14
N ALA A 197 21.29 26.24 -6.37
CA ALA A 197 21.83 25.08 -5.67
C ALA A 197 23.35 25.00 -5.83
N LYS A 198 24.06 24.99 -4.70
CA LYS A 198 25.52 25.01 -4.65
C LYS A 198 26.14 23.64 -4.86
N THR A 199 25.42 22.56 -4.57
CA THR A 199 25.93 21.19 -4.66
C THR A 199 24.94 20.28 -5.37
N ARG A 200 25.44 19.17 -5.93
CA ARG A 200 24.61 18.13 -6.56
C ARG A 200 23.59 17.55 -5.60
N ALA A 201 23.97 17.32 -4.34
CA ALA A 201 23.07 16.84 -3.30
C ALA A 201 21.94 17.85 -2.99
N GLN A 202 22.26 19.15 -2.97
CA GLN A 202 21.26 20.20 -2.80
C GLN A 202 20.29 20.24 -4.00
N PHE A 203 20.81 20.22 -5.23
CA PHE A 203 19.99 20.16 -6.44
C PHE A 203 19.10 18.91 -6.43
N ALA A 204 19.67 17.73 -6.17
CA ALA A 204 18.95 16.47 -6.17
C ALA A 204 17.80 16.45 -5.14
N THR A 205 17.99 17.07 -3.98
CA THR A 205 16.92 17.11 -2.98
C THR A 205 15.84 18.12 -3.31
N LEU A 206 16.20 19.30 -3.82
CA LEU A 206 15.22 20.28 -4.30
C LEU A 206 14.40 19.70 -5.46
N ALA A 207 15.05 18.95 -6.36
CA ALA A 207 14.36 18.23 -7.43
C ALA A 207 13.48 17.10 -6.86
N GLY A 208 13.92 16.39 -5.82
CA GLY A 208 13.08 15.44 -5.08
C GLY A 208 11.82 16.10 -4.51
N GLN A 209 11.95 17.26 -3.86
CA GLN A 209 10.83 18.05 -3.34
C GLN A 209 9.90 18.54 -4.45
N LEU A 210 10.45 19.00 -5.57
CA LEU A 210 9.69 19.37 -6.76
C LEU A 210 8.80 18.19 -7.20
N LEU A 211 9.38 16.99 -7.30
CA LEU A 211 8.75 15.77 -7.79
C LEU A 211 7.84 15.07 -6.76
N GLU A 212 7.90 15.45 -5.49
CA GLU A 212 7.11 14.83 -4.40
C GLU A 212 5.60 14.82 -4.69
N ILE A 213 5.09 15.85 -5.37
CA ILE A 213 3.67 15.96 -5.75
C ILE A 213 3.20 14.82 -6.66
N ALA A 214 4.12 14.18 -7.38
CA ALA A 214 3.83 12.96 -8.12
C ALA A 214 3.41 11.82 -7.20
N ARG A 215 3.70 11.84 -5.90
CA ARG A 215 3.38 10.78 -4.92
C ARG A 215 3.76 9.39 -5.44
N ASP A 216 4.92 9.30 -6.05
CA ASP A 216 5.42 8.13 -6.75
C ASP A 216 6.72 7.65 -6.10
N ILE A 217 6.67 6.48 -5.46
CA ILE A 217 7.81 5.90 -4.74
C ILE A 217 8.93 5.45 -5.69
N HIS A 218 8.64 5.33 -6.99
CA HIS A 218 9.58 4.89 -8.02
C HIS A 218 10.29 6.06 -8.72
N ILE A 219 10.12 7.29 -8.22
CA ILE A 219 10.95 8.43 -8.59
C ILE A 219 12.02 8.65 -7.51
N TRP A 220 13.28 8.51 -7.89
CA TRP A 220 14.41 8.89 -7.04
C TRP A 220 15.51 9.56 -7.86
N LEU A 221 16.41 10.25 -7.19
CA LEU A 221 17.59 10.85 -7.78
C LEU A 221 18.85 10.20 -7.20
N LYS A 222 19.94 10.21 -7.97
CA LYS A 222 21.26 9.76 -7.53
C LYS A 222 22.33 10.82 -7.73
N VAL A 223 23.27 10.85 -6.79
CA VAL A 223 24.51 11.61 -6.87
C VAL A 223 25.64 10.68 -6.43
N GLY A 224 26.40 10.17 -7.38
CA GLY A 224 27.30 9.04 -7.11
C GLY A 224 26.51 7.84 -6.57
N ASP A 225 26.91 7.33 -5.42
CA ASP A 225 26.23 6.20 -4.76
C ASP A 225 25.06 6.62 -3.85
N GLU A 226 24.89 7.92 -3.59
CA GLU A 226 23.80 8.41 -2.75
C GLU A 226 22.47 8.45 -3.50
N THR A 227 21.40 8.00 -2.83
CA THR A 227 20.03 8.00 -3.36
C THR A 227 19.14 8.98 -2.60
N PHE A 228 18.35 9.74 -3.34
CA PHE A 228 17.44 10.78 -2.87
C PHE A 228 16.02 10.41 -3.31
N ALA A 229 15.20 9.93 -2.39
CA ALA A 229 13.79 9.65 -2.70
C ALA A 229 13.03 10.95 -2.93
N SER A 230 12.16 10.99 -3.95
CA SER A 230 11.24 12.13 -4.15
C SER A 230 10.03 12.06 -3.23
N PHE A 231 9.55 10.84 -2.94
CA PHE A 231 8.36 10.60 -2.14
C PHE A 231 8.56 9.35 -1.26
N ARG A 232 8.04 9.41 -0.04
CA ARG A 232 7.96 8.26 0.86
C ARG A 232 6.50 8.02 1.20
N ARG A 233 6.01 6.82 0.87
CA ARG A 233 4.66 6.42 1.26
C ARG A 233 4.59 6.16 2.77
N SER A 234 3.44 6.48 3.37
CA SER A 234 3.04 5.88 4.65
C SER A 234 2.26 4.60 4.34
N ILE A 235 2.55 3.52 5.05
CA ILE A 235 1.85 2.25 4.87
C ILE A 235 1.72 1.54 6.21
N SER A 236 0.53 1.00 6.47
CA SER A 236 0.29 0.06 7.56
C SER A 236 0.38 -1.36 6.99
N PRO A 237 1.39 -2.15 7.37
CA PRO A 237 1.46 -3.55 6.96
C PRO A 237 0.32 -4.35 7.59
N ASN A 238 -0.28 -5.24 6.81
CA ASN A 238 -1.30 -6.20 7.23
C ASN A 238 -0.67 -7.53 7.71
N VAL A 239 0.45 -7.40 8.43
CA VAL A 239 1.29 -8.51 8.84
C VAL A 239 2.09 -8.15 10.08
N ASP A 240 2.23 -9.14 10.98
CA ASP A 240 3.05 -9.09 12.18
C ASP A 240 3.85 -10.39 12.32
N LEU A 241 5.17 -10.28 12.40
CA LEU A 241 6.04 -11.45 12.43
C LEU A 241 5.88 -12.28 13.72
N ASP A 242 5.56 -11.63 14.84
CA ASP A 242 5.40 -12.34 16.11
C ASP A 242 4.05 -13.06 16.17
N LEU A 243 3.00 -12.50 15.53
CA LEU A 243 1.75 -13.25 15.31
C LEU A 243 1.98 -14.45 14.39
N ILE A 244 2.70 -14.29 13.27
CA ILE A 244 3.05 -15.41 12.38
C ILE A 244 3.75 -16.53 13.16
N LYS A 245 4.76 -16.21 13.99
CA LYS A 245 5.49 -17.21 14.79
C LYS A 245 4.59 -17.93 15.79
N LYS A 246 3.57 -17.25 16.32
CA LYS A 246 2.60 -17.81 17.27
C LYS A 246 1.58 -18.71 16.56
N THR A 247 1.09 -18.30 15.39
CA THR A 247 0.08 -19.02 14.62
C THR A 247 0.66 -20.20 13.82
N VAL A 248 1.81 -20.02 13.16
CA VAL A 248 2.39 -21.05 12.29
C VAL A 248 3.09 -22.14 13.10
N SER A 249 2.51 -23.34 13.07
CA SER A 249 3.12 -24.53 13.67
C SER A 249 4.47 -24.87 13.02
N GLY A 250 5.48 -25.08 13.86
CA GLY A 250 6.83 -25.41 13.39
C GLY A 250 7.53 -24.28 12.62
N PHE A 251 7.13 -23.02 12.85
CA PHE A 251 7.77 -21.87 12.20
C PHE A 251 9.29 -21.90 12.36
N ARG A 252 10.00 -21.77 11.25
CA ARG A 252 11.46 -21.76 11.20
C ARG A 252 11.95 -20.78 10.16
N SER A 253 12.80 -19.85 10.56
CA SER A 253 13.59 -19.04 9.63
C SER A 253 14.64 -19.91 8.95
N VAL A 254 14.64 -19.91 7.61
CA VAL A 254 15.66 -20.58 6.79
C VAL A 254 16.83 -19.62 6.56
N ASN A 255 16.51 -18.38 6.23
CA ASN A 255 17.43 -17.24 6.16
C ASN A 255 16.64 -15.96 6.55
N ASP A 256 17.18 -14.78 6.24
CA ASP A 256 16.57 -13.50 6.61
C ASP A 256 15.42 -13.05 5.68
N VAL A 257 15.14 -13.78 4.59
CA VAL A 257 14.04 -13.51 3.66
C VAL A 257 13.11 -14.70 3.43
N VAL A 258 13.49 -15.91 3.84
CA VAL A 258 12.68 -17.14 3.73
C VAL A 258 12.46 -17.75 5.11
N ALA A 259 11.20 -18.07 5.40
CA ALA A 259 10.82 -18.89 6.56
C ALA A 259 9.79 -19.94 6.14
N THR A 260 9.73 -21.04 6.88
CA THR A 260 8.83 -22.16 6.60
C THR A 260 8.09 -22.62 7.85
N GLY A 261 7.04 -23.40 7.66
CA GLY A 261 6.29 -24.07 8.73
C GLY A 261 5.46 -25.22 8.17
N ARG A 262 4.87 -26.03 9.05
CA ARG A 262 3.95 -27.10 8.65
C ARG A 262 2.91 -27.29 9.74
N PHE A 263 1.64 -27.10 9.38
CA PHE A 263 0.51 -27.37 10.26
C PHE A 263 0.30 -28.88 10.38
N GLN A 264 -0.07 -29.34 11.58
CA GLN A 264 -0.40 -30.75 11.79
C GLN A 264 -1.67 -31.09 11.00
N ASP A 265 -1.60 -32.13 10.16
CA ASP A 265 -2.70 -32.57 9.29
C ASP A 265 -3.28 -31.45 8.40
N GLY A 266 -2.45 -30.44 8.07
CA GLY A 266 -2.84 -29.23 7.36
C GLY A 266 -1.79 -28.74 6.37
N PRO A 267 -1.90 -27.48 5.90
CA PRO A 267 -1.00 -26.96 4.87
C PRO A 267 0.45 -26.81 5.35
N VAL A 268 1.35 -26.76 4.38
CA VAL A 268 2.68 -26.19 4.55
C VAL A 268 2.64 -24.67 4.47
N TYR A 269 3.60 -24.03 5.11
CA TYR A 269 3.74 -22.57 5.11
C TYR A 269 5.11 -22.18 4.55
N LEU A 270 5.12 -21.18 3.66
CA LEU A 270 6.32 -20.56 3.11
C LEU A 270 6.17 -19.05 3.12
N LEU A 271 7.09 -18.34 3.76
CA LEU A 271 7.18 -16.88 3.70
C LEU A 271 8.33 -16.49 2.77
N ILE A 272 8.09 -15.52 1.89
CA ILE A 272 9.12 -14.87 1.06
C ILE A 272 9.05 -13.35 1.26
N GLY A 273 10.01 -12.81 2.02
CA GLY A 273 10.01 -11.42 2.46
C GLY A 273 10.47 -10.38 1.43
N THR A 274 11.20 -10.76 0.38
CA THR A 274 11.62 -9.85 -0.72
C THR A 274 12.22 -10.64 -1.88
N TRP A 275 12.19 -10.10 -3.10
CA TRP A 275 12.92 -10.65 -4.25
C TRP A 275 14.36 -10.13 -4.31
N ARG A 276 15.18 -10.42 -3.28
CA ARG A 276 16.51 -9.80 -3.12
C ARG A 276 17.47 -10.17 -4.25
N ARG A 277 17.99 -9.15 -4.96
CA ARG A 277 18.91 -9.36 -6.10
C ARG A 277 20.32 -9.72 -5.65
N GLU A 278 20.79 -9.11 -4.56
CA GLU A 278 22.19 -9.16 -4.12
C GLU A 278 22.58 -10.51 -3.51
N ARG A 279 21.59 -11.32 -3.11
CA ARG A 279 21.74 -12.70 -2.61
C ARG A 279 20.62 -13.59 -3.14
N ALA A 280 20.66 -13.89 -4.43
CA ALA A 280 19.65 -14.70 -5.10
C ALA A 280 19.52 -16.11 -4.52
N GLU A 281 20.61 -16.66 -3.97
CA GLU A 281 20.66 -17.95 -3.27
C GLU A 281 19.71 -18.01 -2.07
N ASP A 282 19.37 -16.86 -1.46
CA ASP A 282 18.40 -16.82 -0.37
C ASP A 282 17.01 -17.26 -0.86
N ILE A 283 16.67 -17.02 -2.14
CA ILE A 283 15.39 -17.39 -2.77
C ILE A 283 15.43 -18.81 -3.34
N GLU A 284 16.60 -19.34 -3.69
CA GLU A 284 16.75 -20.75 -4.09
C GLU A 284 16.23 -21.69 -3.01
N ALA A 285 16.38 -21.34 -1.73
CA ALA A 285 15.82 -22.10 -0.61
C ALA A 285 14.29 -22.19 -0.65
N ALA A 286 13.58 -21.14 -1.08
CA ALA A 286 12.13 -21.17 -1.27
C ALA A 286 11.75 -22.07 -2.46
N GLY A 287 12.51 -22.01 -3.56
CA GLY A 287 12.33 -22.89 -4.70
C GLY A 287 12.50 -24.36 -4.33
N ALA A 288 13.59 -24.69 -3.64
CA ALA A 288 13.87 -26.05 -3.17
C ALA A 288 12.81 -26.57 -2.19
N TYR A 289 12.25 -25.69 -1.35
CA TYR A 289 11.14 -26.05 -0.47
C TYR A 289 9.89 -26.44 -1.27
N ILE A 290 9.51 -25.66 -2.28
CA ILE A 290 8.38 -25.95 -3.17
C ILE A 290 8.61 -27.25 -3.96
N ASP A 291 9.83 -27.44 -4.48
CA ASP A 291 10.20 -28.62 -5.27
C ASP A 291 10.17 -29.92 -4.44
N GLY A 292 10.25 -29.82 -3.11
CA GLY A 292 10.18 -30.96 -2.18
C GLY A 292 8.78 -31.26 -1.64
N LEU A 293 7.75 -30.50 -2.01
CA LEU A 293 6.38 -30.73 -1.57
C LEU A 293 5.77 -31.96 -2.23
N ALA A 294 4.94 -32.68 -1.47
CA ALA A 294 4.17 -33.79 -2.02
C ALA A 294 3.03 -33.27 -2.92
N PRO A 295 2.56 -34.03 -3.92
CA PRO A 295 1.47 -33.59 -4.80
C PRO A 295 0.16 -33.24 -4.08
N ASP A 296 -0.08 -33.85 -2.91
CA ASP A 296 -1.25 -33.66 -2.05
C ASP A 296 -1.05 -32.60 -0.95
N ASP A 297 0.17 -32.06 -0.80
CA ASP A 297 0.40 -30.91 0.08
C ASP A 297 -0.46 -29.72 -0.39
N THR A 298 -0.87 -28.89 0.56
CA THR A 298 -1.46 -27.57 0.28
C THR A 298 -0.56 -26.50 0.87
N LEU A 299 -0.50 -25.31 0.25
CA LEU A 299 0.50 -24.29 0.56
C LEU A 299 -0.15 -22.96 0.95
N ILE A 300 0.30 -22.38 2.06
CA ILE A 300 0.16 -20.96 2.35
C ILE A 300 1.48 -20.28 1.99
N LEU A 301 1.46 -19.44 0.95
CA LEU A 301 2.58 -18.65 0.48
C LEU A 301 2.43 -17.18 0.91
N ASP A 302 3.14 -16.80 1.96
CA ASP A 302 3.07 -15.46 2.52
C ASP A 302 4.09 -14.51 1.87
N VAL A 303 3.60 -13.52 1.14
CA VAL A 303 4.40 -12.45 0.55
C VAL A 303 4.06 -11.07 1.13
N ARG A 304 3.34 -10.97 2.27
CA ARG A 304 2.86 -9.69 2.82
C ARG A 304 3.98 -8.71 3.21
N PHE A 305 5.19 -9.19 3.49
CA PHE A 305 6.37 -8.34 3.71
C PHE A 305 7.05 -7.85 2.42
N ASN A 306 6.70 -8.44 1.27
CA ASN A 306 7.49 -8.33 0.04
C ASN A 306 7.19 -7.05 -0.74
N SER A 307 8.11 -6.09 -0.67
CA SER A 307 8.04 -4.82 -1.41
C SER A 307 8.73 -4.88 -2.78
N GLY A 308 8.88 -6.05 -3.39
CA GLY A 308 9.48 -6.20 -4.71
C GLY A 308 10.96 -6.61 -4.68
N GLY A 309 11.68 -6.25 -5.76
CA GLY A 309 13.08 -6.64 -6.00
C GLY A 309 13.30 -7.12 -7.44
N ALA A 310 14.09 -8.18 -7.63
CA ALA A 310 14.34 -8.79 -8.92
C ALA A 310 13.16 -9.64 -9.41
N GLU A 311 12.45 -9.15 -10.43
CA GLU A 311 11.31 -9.86 -11.04
C GLU A 311 11.67 -11.26 -11.57
N GLN A 312 12.91 -11.46 -12.02
CA GLN A 312 13.36 -12.76 -12.49
C GLN A 312 13.25 -13.85 -11.40
N LEU A 313 13.55 -13.52 -10.14
CA LEU A 313 13.39 -14.45 -9.01
C LEU A 313 11.91 -14.75 -8.73
N ALA A 314 11.05 -13.73 -8.82
CA ALA A 314 9.61 -13.91 -8.72
C ALA A 314 9.08 -14.86 -9.81
N ARG A 315 9.55 -14.71 -11.06
CA ARG A 315 9.20 -15.59 -12.19
C ARG A 315 9.68 -17.02 -11.98
N GLU A 316 10.86 -17.22 -11.42
CA GLU A 316 11.41 -18.55 -11.13
C GLU A 316 10.59 -19.30 -10.08
N ILE A 317 10.10 -18.59 -9.06
CA ILE A 317 9.17 -19.15 -8.07
C ILE A 317 7.80 -19.41 -8.70
N ALA A 318 7.18 -18.41 -9.34
CA ALA A 318 5.85 -18.54 -9.94
C ALA A 318 5.82 -19.60 -11.06
N GLY A 319 6.91 -19.76 -11.81
CA GLY A 319 7.04 -20.75 -12.88
C GLY A 319 6.92 -22.20 -12.39
N ARG A 320 7.09 -22.46 -11.09
CA ARG A 320 6.85 -23.77 -10.48
C ARG A 320 5.37 -24.14 -10.43
N PHE A 321 4.45 -23.18 -10.57
CA PHE A 321 3.01 -23.38 -10.41
C PHE A 321 2.24 -23.52 -11.74
N VAL A 322 2.92 -23.34 -12.89
CA VAL A 322 2.28 -23.44 -14.22
C VAL A 322 2.86 -24.56 -15.07
N GLU A 323 2.03 -25.15 -15.93
CA GLU A 323 2.41 -26.25 -16.85
C GLU A 323 2.73 -25.76 -18.26
N HIS A 324 2.14 -24.63 -18.65
CA HIS A 324 2.27 -24.05 -19.98
C HIS A 324 2.49 -22.54 -19.86
N PRO A 325 3.09 -21.91 -20.89
CA PRO A 325 3.21 -20.47 -20.93
C PRO A 325 1.85 -19.77 -20.77
N VAL A 326 1.78 -18.77 -19.88
CA VAL A 326 0.55 -18.00 -19.63
C VAL A 326 0.85 -16.50 -19.59
N VAL A 327 -0.02 -15.71 -20.19
CA VAL A 327 0.07 -14.23 -20.14
C VAL A 327 -0.47 -13.77 -18.79
N TYR A 328 0.37 -13.09 -18.01
CA TYR A 328 -0.04 -12.61 -16.67
C TYR A 328 -0.22 -11.09 -16.60
N ALA A 329 0.38 -10.35 -17.53
CA ALA A 329 0.32 -8.90 -17.51
C ALA A 329 0.55 -8.33 -18.91
N GLN A 330 0.25 -7.04 -19.07
CA GLN A 330 0.62 -6.26 -20.23
C GLN A 330 1.36 -4.99 -19.81
N HIS A 331 2.06 -4.36 -20.75
CA HIS A 331 2.70 -3.06 -20.51
C HIS A 331 2.84 -2.28 -21.81
N ARG A 332 3.09 -0.97 -21.68
CA ARG A 332 3.55 -0.11 -22.77
C ARG A 332 4.55 0.90 -22.25
N PHE A 333 5.48 1.35 -23.08
CA PHE A 333 6.49 2.34 -22.70
C PHE A 333 6.05 3.74 -23.06
N ARG A 334 6.49 4.73 -22.27
CA ARG A 334 6.42 6.13 -22.69
C ARG A 334 7.29 6.31 -23.92
N ASP A 335 6.69 6.84 -24.98
CA ASP A 335 7.36 7.06 -26.26
C ASP A 335 6.87 8.39 -26.87
N PRO A 336 7.65 9.48 -26.74
CA PRO A 336 7.25 10.79 -27.27
C PRO A 336 7.27 10.84 -28.81
N SER A 337 7.84 9.83 -29.50
CA SER A 337 7.79 9.77 -30.96
C SER A 337 6.45 9.27 -31.49
N MET A 338 5.64 8.65 -30.63
CA MET A 338 4.30 8.15 -30.97
C MET A 338 3.24 9.23 -30.75
N PRO A 339 2.21 9.34 -31.63
CA PRO A 339 1.14 10.33 -31.45
C PRO A 339 0.36 10.22 -30.14
N SER A 340 0.28 9.02 -29.56
CA SER A 340 -0.34 8.76 -28.26
C SER A 340 0.58 9.08 -27.06
N GLY A 341 1.87 9.33 -27.32
CA GLY A 341 2.90 9.41 -26.28
C GLY A 341 3.32 8.06 -25.71
N PHE A 342 2.84 6.93 -26.25
CA PHE A 342 3.14 5.58 -25.76
C PHE A 342 3.33 4.58 -26.91
N SER A 343 4.16 3.57 -26.67
CA SER A 343 4.29 2.41 -27.57
C SER A 343 2.99 1.61 -27.67
N GLU A 344 2.96 0.66 -28.61
CA GLU A 344 1.94 -0.40 -28.60
C GLU A 344 2.01 -1.23 -27.31
N ILE A 345 0.89 -1.88 -26.97
CA ILE A 345 0.79 -2.76 -25.82
C ILE A 345 1.55 -4.06 -26.09
N MET A 346 2.36 -4.46 -25.13
CA MET A 346 3.16 -5.68 -25.14
C MET A 346 2.71 -6.60 -24.00
N THR A 347 2.63 -7.90 -24.28
CA THR A 347 2.27 -8.92 -23.29
C THR A 347 3.50 -9.40 -22.52
N ARG A 348 3.27 -9.86 -21.29
CA ARG A 348 4.27 -10.48 -20.43
C ARG A 348 3.83 -11.91 -20.12
N THR A 349 4.73 -12.85 -20.41
CA THR A 349 4.45 -14.29 -20.31
C THR A 349 5.27 -14.93 -19.20
N LEU A 350 4.58 -15.68 -18.35
CA LEU A 350 5.18 -16.59 -17.38
C LEU A 350 5.37 -17.93 -18.08
N ASN A 351 6.58 -18.47 -18.01
CA ASN A 351 6.87 -19.82 -18.51
C ASN A 351 7.04 -20.76 -17.31
N PRO A 352 6.74 -22.05 -17.48
CA PRO A 352 7.11 -23.07 -16.51
C PRO A 352 8.61 -23.02 -16.22
N THR A 353 8.99 -23.19 -14.95
CA THR A 353 10.41 -23.29 -14.58
C THR A 353 10.97 -24.57 -15.21
N PRO A 354 12.04 -24.49 -16.02
CA PRO A 354 12.57 -25.67 -16.69
C PRO A 354 13.06 -26.74 -15.72
N SER A 355 12.89 -28.01 -16.09
CA SER A 355 13.50 -29.16 -15.40
C SER A 355 13.07 -29.37 -13.94
N VAL A 356 11.97 -28.74 -13.50
CA VAL A 356 11.29 -29.05 -12.23
C VAL A 356 9.90 -29.61 -12.52
N PRO A 357 9.42 -30.65 -11.80
CA PRO A 357 8.06 -31.18 -11.98
C PRO A 357 6.97 -30.12 -11.73
N GLY A 358 7.27 -29.12 -10.90
CA GLY A 358 6.34 -28.09 -10.45
C GLY A 358 5.42 -28.59 -9.33
N PHE A 359 4.76 -27.65 -8.68
CA PHE A 359 3.79 -27.91 -7.62
C PHE A 359 2.38 -27.59 -8.09
N ARG A 360 1.46 -28.53 -7.88
CA ARG A 360 0.05 -28.46 -8.32
C ARG A 360 -0.92 -28.62 -7.17
N GLY A 361 -0.44 -28.53 -5.93
CA GLY A 361 -1.31 -28.49 -4.77
C GLY A 361 -1.98 -27.12 -4.65
N ARG A 362 -3.11 -27.10 -3.94
CA ARG A 362 -3.83 -25.85 -3.67
C ARG A 362 -2.94 -24.87 -2.93
N THR A 363 -2.98 -23.62 -3.36
CA THR A 363 -2.12 -22.57 -2.83
C THR A 363 -2.94 -21.34 -2.46
N VAL A 364 -2.79 -20.85 -1.24
CA VAL A 364 -3.23 -19.51 -0.86
C VAL A 364 -2.02 -18.60 -0.85
N VAL A 365 -2.08 -17.47 -1.54
CA VAL A 365 -1.05 -16.43 -1.48
C VAL A 365 -1.56 -15.27 -0.62
N LEU A 366 -0.87 -15.00 0.49
CA LEU A 366 -1.20 -13.87 1.34
C LEU A 366 -0.57 -12.59 0.79
N MET A 367 -1.40 -11.57 0.57
CA MET A 367 -1.00 -10.29 -0.01
C MET A 367 -1.48 -9.10 0.81
N GLY A 368 -0.94 -7.92 0.52
CA GLY A 368 -1.29 -6.71 1.25
C GLY A 368 -0.62 -5.42 0.81
N PRO A 369 -0.81 -4.35 1.60
CA PRO A 369 -0.50 -2.97 1.20
C PRO A 369 1.00 -2.69 1.03
N VAL A 370 1.87 -3.57 1.51
CA VAL A 370 3.32 -3.46 1.29
C VAL A 370 3.73 -3.88 -0.12
N ASN A 371 2.95 -4.76 -0.77
CA ASN A 371 3.28 -5.34 -2.07
C ASN A 371 3.31 -4.27 -3.17
N VAL A 372 4.45 -4.20 -3.88
CA VAL A 372 4.71 -3.32 -5.03
C VAL A 372 5.63 -3.98 -6.04
N SER A 373 5.73 -3.35 -7.22
CA SER A 373 6.77 -3.61 -8.20
C SER A 373 6.76 -5.08 -8.62
N SER A 374 7.91 -5.75 -8.60
CA SER A 374 8.04 -7.17 -8.91
C SER A 374 7.15 -8.09 -8.06
N CYS A 375 6.71 -7.67 -6.87
CA CYS A 375 5.76 -8.45 -6.09
C CYS A 375 4.33 -8.32 -6.64
N GLU A 376 3.91 -7.15 -7.15
CA GLU A 376 2.63 -7.06 -7.88
C GLU A 376 2.66 -7.86 -9.18
N ALA A 377 3.80 -7.92 -9.86
CA ALA A 377 3.99 -8.84 -10.98
C ALA A 377 3.85 -10.32 -10.54
N PHE A 378 4.41 -10.68 -9.38
CA PHE A 378 4.24 -12.02 -8.80
C PHE A 378 2.77 -12.34 -8.49
N LEU A 379 2.01 -11.40 -7.92
CA LEU A 379 0.57 -11.59 -7.66
C LEU A 379 -0.20 -11.82 -8.97
N LEU A 380 0.09 -11.05 -10.02
CA LEU A 380 -0.50 -11.26 -11.35
C LEU A 380 -0.13 -12.63 -11.96
N MET A 381 1.10 -13.10 -11.76
CA MET A 381 1.55 -14.43 -12.17
C MET A 381 0.76 -15.52 -11.45
N MET A 382 0.65 -15.42 -10.13
CA MET A 382 -0.06 -16.41 -9.30
C MET A 382 -1.58 -16.40 -9.58
N LYS A 383 -2.15 -15.26 -9.98
CA LYS A 383 -3.55 -15.19 -10.44
C LYS A 383 -3.84 -16.02 -11.70
N GLN A 384 -2.81 -16.40 -12.45
CA GLN A 384 -2.94 -17.30 -13.60
C GLN A 384 -2.91 -18.80 -13.22
N VAL A 385 -2.63 -19.12 -11.96
CA VAL A 385 -2.56 -20.49 -11.46
C VAL A 385 -3.97 -20.90 -11.01
N SER A 386 -4.56 -21.90 -11.66
CA SER A 386 -5.95 -22.31 -11.41
C SER A 386 -6.25 -22.79 -9.99
N GLN A 387 -5.23 -23.29 -9.28
CA GLN A 387 -5.34 -23.73 -7.89
C GLN A 387 -4.83 -22.69 -6.87
N CYS A 388 -4.63 -21.45 -7.31
CA CYS A 388 -4.19 -20.36 -6.46
C CYS A 388 -5.33 -19.41 -6.11
N THR A 389 -5.37 -18.98 -4.86
CA THR A 389 -6.30 -17.94 -4.38
C THR A 389 -5.48 -16.86 -3.66
N LEU A 390 -5.67 -15.60 -4.06
CA LEU A 390 -5.05 -14.46 -3.39
C LEU A 390 -5.93 -14.00 -2.22
N VAL A 391 -5.38 -13.90 -1.01
CA VAL A 391 -6.11 -13.54 0.21
C VAL A 391 -5.46 -12.35 0.92
N GLY A 392 -6.27 -11.42 1.42
CA GLY A 392 -5.82 -10.35 2.31
C GLY A 392 -6.33 -8.97 1.92
N GLU A 393 -5.42 -8.00 1.82
CA GLU A 393 -5.75 -6.63 1.45
C GLU A 393 -5.13 -6.24 0.12
N LYS A 394 -5.60 -5.12 -0.43
CA LYS A 394 -5.13 -4.60 -1.70
C LYS A 394 -3.64 -4.30 -1.68
N SER A 395 -2.94 -4.57 -2.79
CA SER A 395 -1.56 -4.10 -2.97
C SER A 395 -1.53 -2.57 -3.16
N TYR A 396 -0.34 -1.98 -3.12
CA TYR A 396 -0.21 -0.52 -3.14
C TYR A 396 -0.48 0.12 -4.52
N GLY A 397 -0.21 -0.59 -5.61
CA GLY A 397 -0.33 -0.08 -6.97
C GLY A 397 0.85 0.75 -7.39
N SER A 398 2.07 0.19 -7.38
CA SER A 398 3.21 0.89 -7.94
C SER A 398 4.22 -0.04 -8.62
N SER A 399 4.28 0.03 -9.94
CA SER A 399 5.06 -0.85 -10.80
C SER A 399 6.39 -0.23 -11.26
N GLY A 400 6.36 1.05 -11.61
CA GLY A 400 7.52 1.90 -11.90
C GLY A 400 8.29 1.57 -13.19
N ASN A 401 8.97 0.44 -13.26
CA ASN A 401 10.12 0.18 -14.15
C ASN A 401 10.97 1.43 -14.45
N PRO A 402 11.69 1.94 -13.44
CA PRO A 402 12.31 3.25 -13.53
C PRO A 402 13.58 3.22 -14.38
N GLN A 403 13.74 4.22 -15.24
CA GLN A 403 14.88 4.37 -16.13
C GLN A 403 15.68 5.63 -15.78
N PRO A 404 17.02 5.57 -15.85
CA PRO A 404 17.87 6.70 -15.51
C PRO A 404 17.86 7.77 -16.61
N VAL A 405 17.87 9.03 -16.20
CA VAL A 405 18.13 10.21 -17.03
C VAL A 405 19.24 11.01 -16.36
N SER A 406 20.41 11.04 -16.98
CA SER A 406 21.55 11.81 -16.50
C SER A 406 21.41 13.27 -16.87
N LEU A 407 21.54 14.15 -15.88
CA LEU A 407 21.52 15.60 -16.04
C LEU A 407 22.96 16.13 -16.12
N SER A 408 23.15 17.27 -16.80
CA SER A 408 24.47 17.86 -17.05
C SER A 408 25.23 18.24 -15.77
N ASN A 409 24.53 18.52 -14.66
CA ASN A 409 25.15 18.77 -13.36
C ASN A 409 25.64 17.51 -12.63
N GLY A 410 25.48 16.32 -13.22
CA GLY A 410 25.92 15.05 -12.64
C GLY A 410 24.92 14.43 -11.66
N VAL A 411 23.70 14.95 -11.59
CA VAL A 411 22.56 14.28 -10.93
C VAL A 411 21.91 13.34 -11.94
N THR A 412 21.52 12.14 -11.52
CA THR A 412 20.70 11.22 -12.33
C THR A 412 19.31 11.10 -11.72
N VAL A 413 18.25 11.41 -12.46
CA VAL A 413 16.87 11.12 -12.03
C VAL A 413 16.43 9.77 -12.59
N PHE A 414 15.75 8.96 -11.81
CA PHE A 414 15.14 7.71 -12.23
C PHE A 414 13.64 7.94 -12.31
N LEU A 415 13.06 7.68 -13.48
CA LEU A 415 11.65 7.93 -13.76
C LEU A 415 10.95 6.66 -14.22
N PRO A 416 9.75 6.36 -13.70
CA PRO A 416 8.91 5.34 -14.28
C PRO A 416 8.73 5.51 -15.77
N SER A 417 9.00 4.45 -16.53
CA SER A 417 9.09 4.49 -18.00
C SER A 417 7.97 3.73 -18.70
N TRP A 418 7.16 3.00 -17.94
CA TRP A 418 6.09 2.16 -18.49
C TRP A 418 4.75 2.37 -17.77
N VAL A 419 3.68 1.90 -18.39
CA VAL A 419 2.40 1.67 -17.73
C VAL A 419 2.17 0.17 -17.71
N ALA A 420 1.94 -0.39 -16.53
CA ALA A 420 1.63 -1.79 -16.34
C ALA A 420 0.11 -2.01 -16.28
N PHE A 421 -0.34 -3.11 -16.85
CA PHE A 421 -1.73 -3.53 -16.89
C PHE A 421 -1.87 -4.99 -16.43
N THR A 422 -3.04 -5.34 -15.93
CA THR A 422 -3.45 -6.74 -15.74
C THR A 422 -3.49 -7.48 -17.08
N SER A 423 -3.64 -8.81 -17.06
CA SER A 423 -3.88 -9.61 -18.26
C SER A 423 -5.10 -9.16 -19.06
N ASP A 424 -6.10 -8.60 -18.37
CA ASP A 424 -7.37 -8.10 -18.94
C ASP A 424 -7.27 -6.68 -19.50
N GLY A 425 -6.10 -6.03 -19.35
CA GLY A 425 -5.84 -4.70 -19.90
C GLY A 425 -6.16 -3.54 -18.93
N ASP A 426 -6.39 -3.80 -17.65
CA ASP A 426 -6.67 -2.75 -16.66
C ASP A 426 -5.38 -2.17 -16.07
N PRO A 427 -5.16 -0.84 -16.13
CA PRO A 427 -4.03 -0.21 -15.47
C PRO A 427 -4.24 -0.16 -13.95
N PHE A 428 -3.21 -0.56 -13.20
CA PHE A 428 -3.29 -0.69 -11.73
C PHE A 428 -2.39 0.29 -10.95
N GLU A 429 -1.58 1.13 -11.62
CA GLU A 429 -0.79 2.17 -10.94
C GLU A 429 -1.71 3.14 -10.18
N GLY A 430 -1.39 3.39 -8.90
CA GLY A 430 -2.19 4.20 -7.98
C GLY A 430 -3.50 3.54 -7.49
N LYS A 431 -3.85 2.35 -8.01
CA LYS A 431 -5.07 1.63 -7.62
C LYS A 431 -4.79 0.36 -6.81
N GLY A 432 -3.69 -0.33 -7.09
CA GLY A 432 -3.37 -1.63 -6.52
C GLY A 432 -4.16 -2.78 -7.15
N LEU A 433 -3.72 -3.99 -6.84
CA LEU A 433 -4.38 -5.26 -7.19
C LEU A 433 -5.25 -5.70 -6.02
N SER A 434 -6.51 -6.04 -6.30
CA SER A 434 -7.40 -6.63 -5.30
C SER A 434 -7.10 -8.12 -5.11
N PRO A 435 -7.21 -8.64 -3.88
CA PRO A 435 -7.21 -10.08 -3.63
C PRO A 435 -8.49 -10.71 -4.20
N ASP A 436 -8.53 -12.04 -4.27
CA ASP A 436 -9.72 -12.80 -4.63
C ASP A 436 -10.68 -12.91 -3.44
N ILE A 437 -10.13 -13.05 -2.22
CA ILE A 437 -10.87 -12.98 -0.95
C ILE A 437 -10.28 -11.84 -0.11
N HIS A 438 -11.14 -10.89 0.26
CA HIS A 438 -10.72 -9.77 1.09
C HIS A 438 -10.78 -10.14 2.56
N VAL A 439 -9.67 -9.96 3.27
CA VAL A 439 -9.60 -10.10 4.73
C VAL A 439 -8.87 -8.89 5.28
N ALA A 440 -9.58 -8.08 6.06
CA ALA A 440 -8.99 -6.91 6.70
C ALA A 440 -8.08 -7.32 7.86
N PHE A 441 -6.95 -6.63 8.02
CA PHE A 441 -6.13 -6.78 9.21
C PHE A 441 -6.62 -5.79 10.27
N PRO A 442 -6.98 -6.26 11.48
CA PRO A 442 -7.58 -5.41 12.50
C PRO A 442 -6.57 -4.41 13.06
N ASP A 443 -7.04 -3.20 13.36
CA ASP A 443 -6.27 -2.18 14.09
C ASP A 443 -6.07 -2.54 15.58
N GLU A 444 -6.95 -3.40 16.11
CA GLU A 444 -6.91 -3.88 17.49
C GLU A 444 -5.93 -5.03 17.67
N ALA A 445 -5.44 -5.21 18.90
CA ALA A 445 -4.55 -6.32 19.21
C ALA A 445 -5.31 -7.66 19.10
N VAL A 446 -4.76 -8.57 18.30
CA VAL A 446 -5.27 -9.93 18.13
C VAL A 446 -4.26 -10.95 18.64
N ASP A 447 -4.76 -12.13 18.99
CA ASP A 447 -3.94 -13.22 19.51
C ASP A 447 -3.28 -14.08 18.44
N GLU A 448 -3.86 -14.14 17.24
CA GLU A 448 -3.39 -14.93 16.10
C GLU A 448 -3.49 -14.10 14.82
N ASP A 449 -2.77 -14.49 13.77
CA ASP A 449 -2.81 -13.82 12.48
C ASP A 449 -4.11 -14.16 11.71
N PRO A 450 -5.01 -13.17 11.50
CA PRO A 450 -6.33 -13.44 10.90
C PRO A 450 -6.25 -13.86 9.44
N LEU A 451 -5.21 -13.43 8.70
CA LEU A 451 -5.05 -13.81 7.29
C LEU A 451 -4.54 -15.24 7.16
N ILE A 452 -3.68 -15.69 8.09
CA ILE A 452 -3.29 -17.09 8.14
C ILE A 452 -4.47 -17.96 8.55
N ASN A 453 -5.27 -17.52 9.52
CA ASN A 453 -6.47 -18.26 9.94
C ASN A 453 -7.49 -18.37 8.79
N ALA A 454 -7.77 -17.27 8.08
CA ALA A 454 -8.62 -17.32 6.89
C ALA A 454 -8.07 -18.25 5.79
N ALA A 455 -6.74 -18.30 5.60
CA ALA A 455 -6.12 -19.23 4.67
C ALA A 455 -6.24 -20.70 5.12
N LEU A 456 -6.14 -20.97 6.43
CA LEU A 456 -6.38 -22.29 7.00
C LEU A 456 -7.84 -22.70 6.80
N ASP A 457 -8.79 -21.83 7.13
CA ASP A 457 -10.22 -22.07 6.94
C ASP A 457 -10.52 -22.35 5.47
N PHE A 458 -10.00 -21.53 4.54
CA PHE A 458 -10.14 -21.77 3.10
C PHE A 458 -9.58 -23.13 2.66
N LEU A 459 -8.38 -23.51 3.13
CA LEU A 459 -7.74 -24.75 2.71
C LEU A 459 -8.33 -26.00 3.38
N LEU A 460 -8.87 -25.88 4.59
CA LEU A 460 -9.39 -26.98 5.41
C LEU A 460 -10.92 -27.09 5.39
N ALA A 461 -11.63 -26.10 4.83
CA ALA A 461 -13.09 -26.03 4.83
C ALA A 461 -13.73 -27.34 4.34
N ARG A 462 -14.74 -27.78 5.10
CA ARG A 462 -15.67 -28.86 4.75
C ARG A 462 -17.11 -28.32 4.81
N PRO A 463 -17.54 -27.53 3.82
CA PRO A 463 -18.89 -26.97 3.71
C PRO A 463 -19.91 -28.06 3.30
N ASP A 464 -19.94 -29.13 4.06
CA ASP A 464 -20.97 -30.17 4.03
C ASP A 464 -22.14 -29.67 4.87
N PHE A 465 -22.99 -28.85 4.24
CA PHE A 465 -24.16 -28.25 4.86
C PHE A 465 -25.29 -29.27 5.08
N SER A 466 -25.27 -30.36 4.31
CA SER A 466 -26.23 -31.46 4.39
C SER A 466 -25.92 -32.44 5.53
N GLY A 467 -24.66 -32.51 5.96
CA GLY A 467 -24.14 -33.39 7.00
C GLY A 467 -23.95 -34.84 6.55
N ASP A 468 -23.85 -35.10 5.24
CA ASP A 468 -23.76 -36.45 4.68
C ASP A 468 -22.32 -36.98 4.50
N GLY A 469 -21.34 -36.15 4.86
CA GLY A 469 -19.92 -36.42 4.80
C GLY A 469 -19.27 -36.10 3.45
N ARG A 470 -20.00 -35.49 2.51
CA ARG A 470 -19.51 -35.04 1.20
C ARG A 470 -19.85 -33.57 1.00
N VAL A 471 -19.11 -32.92 0.11
CA VAL A 471 -19.49 -31.59 -0.37
C VAL A 471 -19.93 -31.74 -1.82
N ASP A 472 -21.23 -31.76 -2.09
CA ASP A 472 -21.75 -32.01 -3.42
C ASP A 472 -22.87 -31.06 -3.85
N PHE A 473 -23.59 -31.42 -4.90
CA PHE A 473 -24.65 -30.57 -5.48
C PHE A 473 -25.76 -30.28 -4.46
N THR A 474 -25.98 -31.16 -3.49
CA THR A 474 -26.93 -30.95 -2.39
C THR A 474 -26.50 -29.76 -1.54
N ASP A 475 -25.22 -29.70 -1.15
CA ASP A 475 -24.66 -28.58 -0.40
C ASP A 475 -24.67 -27.30 -1.22
N PHE A 476 -24.44 -27.39 -2.54
CA PHE A 476 -24.52 -26.23 -3.43
C PHE A 476 -25.93 -25.64 -3.44
N LEU A 477 -26.98 -26.47 -3.50
CA LEU A 477 -28.35 -26.00 -3.44
C LEU A 477 -28.68 -25.36 -2.09
N LEU A 478 -28.11 -25.85 -0.99
CA LEU A 478 -28.25 -25.24 0.33
C LEU A 478 -27.53 -23.89 0.39
N PHE A 479 -26.33 -23.80 -0.18
CA PHE A 479 -25.55 -22.58 -0.24
C PHE A 479 -26.23 -21.47 -1.05
N VAL A 480 -26.73 -21.79 -2.25
CA VAL A 480 -27.40 -20.81 -3.13
C VAL A 480 -28.66 -20.21 -2.49
N GLN A 481 -29.33 -20.93 -1.59
CA GLN A 481 -30.49 -20.38 -0.86
C GLN A 481 -30.12 -19.24 0.11
N GLN A 482 -28.84 -19.18 0.49
CA GLN A 482 -28.30 -18.23 1.45
C GLN A 482 -27.47 -17.14 0.76
N PHE A 483 -27.11 -17.33 -0.51
CA PHE A 483 -26.31 -16.42 -1.30
C PHE A 483 -26.95 -15.03 -1.43
N GLY A 484 -26.17 -14.00 -1.12
CA GLY A 484 -26.54 -12.59 -1.13
C GLY A 484 -27.14 -12.07 0.18
N LEU A 485 -27.27 -12.91 1.21
CA LEU A 485 -27.71 -12.46 2.55
C LEU A 485 -26.53 -11.89 3.35
N SER A 486 -26.80 -10.87 4.14
CA SER A 486 -25.87 -10.27 5.11
C SER A 486 -26.31 -10.53 6.56
N GLN A 487 -25.43 -10.33 7.53
CA GLN A 487 -25.72 -10.53 8.97
C GLN A 487 -26.94 -9.75 9.49
N ASP A 488 -27.33 -8.67 8.82
CA ASP A 488 -28.49 -7.85 9.16
C ASP A 488 -29.81 -8.39 8.56
N ASP A 489 -29.73 -9.33 7.61
CA ASP A 489 -30.87 -9.89 6.91
C ASP A 489 -31.55 -11.01 7.70
N LYS A 490 -32.89 -10.99 7.69
CA LYS A 490 -33.68 -12.04 8.33
C LYS A 490 -33.50 -13.37 7.58
N GLY A 491 -32.94 -14.36 8.26
CA GLY A 491 -32.71 -15.69 7.70
C GLY A 491 -31.27 -15.94 7.29
N TYR A 492 -30.36 -14.98 7.52
CA TYR A 492 -28.92 -15.19 7.50
C TYR A 492 -28.55 -16.35 8.44
N ASP A 493 -27.74 -17.26 7.92
CA ASP A 493 -27.16 -18.37 8.66
C ASP A 493 -25.64 -18.33 8.50
N ALA A 494 -24.95 -18.02 9.60
CA ALA A 494 -23.49 -17.86 9.65
C ALA A 494 -22.73 -19.11 9.21
N ARG A 495 -23.37 -20.29 9.11
CA ARG A 495 -22.73 -21.50 8.57
C ARG A 495 -22.35 -21.36 7.10
N TYR A 496 -23.03 -20.49 6.36
CA TYR A 496 -22.80 -20.27 4.92
C TYR A 496 -21.85 -19.10 4.64
N ASP A 497 -21.54 -18.30 5.67
CA ASP A 497 -20.53 -17.24 5.66
C ASP A 497 -19.18 -17.89 6.03
N LEU A 498 -18.60 -18.54 5.02
CA LEU A 498 -17.40 -19.34 5.11
C LEU A 498 -16.13 -18.49 5.25
N ASP A 499 -16.10 -17.24 4.76
CA ASP A 499 -14.96 -16.33 4.95
C ASP A 499 -15.12 -15.38 6.16
N GLY A 500 -16.32 -15.31 6.74
CA GLY A 500 -16.61 -14.57 7.96
C GLY A 500 -16.68 -13.06 7.76
N ASP A 501 -16.88 -12.57 6.53
CA ASP A 501 -16.94 -11.14 6.22
C ASP A 501 -18.30 -10.49 6.57
N GLY A 502 -19.27 -11.29 7.03
CA GLY A 502 -20.62 -10.86 7.39
C GLY A 502 -21.61 -10.88 6.23
N THR A 503 -21.20 -11.34 5.04
CA THR A 503 -22.01 -11.44 3.83
C THR A 503 -21.76 -12.76 3.12
N ILE A 504 -22.83 -13.51 2.83
CA ILE A 504 -22.71 -14.76 2.08
C ILE A 504 -22.62 -14.43 0.59
N GLY A 505 -21.41 -14.32 0.07
CA GLY A 505 -21.11 -13.82 -1.26
C GLY A 505 -20.11 -14.67 -2.05
N PHE A 506 -19.39 -14.00 -2.95
CA PHE A 506 -18.49 -14.67 -3.87
C PHE A 506 -17.26 -15.28 -3.17
N GLY A 507 -16.78 -14.68 -2.08
CA GLY A 507 -15.69 -15.23 -1.27
C GLY A 507 -16.06 -16.60 -0.69
N ASP A 508 -17.26 -16.73 -0.12
CA ASP A 508 -17.79 -18.00 0.36
C ASP A 508 -17.99 -19.01 -0.76
N PHE A 509 -18.47 -18.55 -1.92
CA PHE A 509 -18.62 -19.43 -3.08
C PHE A 509 -17.28 -20.02 -3.50
N LEU A 510 -16.17 -19.26 -3.43
CA LEU A 510 -14.84 -19.79 -3.71
C LEU A 510 -14.44 -20.86 -2.68
N ILE A 511 -14.72 -20.65 -1.39
CA ILE A 511 -14.47 -21.66 -0.33
C ILE A 511 -15.30 -22.92 -0.58
N PHE A 512 -16.58 -22.76 -0.90
CA PHE A 512 -17.49 -23.85 -1.23
C PHE A 512 -17.01 -24.65 -2.45
N ALA A 513 -16.76 -23.98 -3.57
CA ALA A 513 -16.30 -24.59 -4.81
C ALA A 513 -14.96 -25.32 -4.61
N ASN A 514 -14.11 -24.81 -3.73
CA ASN A 514 -12.83 -25.41 -3.37
C ASN A 514 -12.97 -26.75 -2.60
N ALA A 515 -14.09 -26.97 -1.91
CA ALA A 515 -14.38 -28.23 -1.24
C ALA A 515 -15.28 -29.16 -2.06
N PHE A 516 -15.93 -28.66 -3.11
CA PHE A 516 -16.86 -29.43 -3.93
C PHE A 516 -16.24 -30.69 -4.56
N GLY A 517 -16.95 -31.81 -4.42
CA GLY A 517 -16.55 -33.13 -4.90
C GLY A 517 -15.54 -33.87 -4.02
N LYS A 518 -15.25 -33.39 -2.81
CA LYS A 518 -14.32 -34.02 -1.85
C LYS A 518 -15.02 -34.83 -0.77
#